data_AF-A0A9E1AXM9-F1
#
_entry.id   AF-A0A9E1AXM9-F1
#
_cell.length_a   1.000
_cell.length_b   1.000
_cell.length_c   1.000
_cell.angle_alpha   90.00
_cell.angle_beta   90.00
_cell.angle_gamma   90.00
#
_symmetry.space_group_name_H-M   'P 1'
#
loop_
_entity.id
_entity.type
_entity.pdbx_description
1 polymer ?
#
loop_
_entity_poly.entity_id
_entity_poly.type
_entity_poly.pdbx_seq_one_letter_code
_entity_poly.pdbx_strand_id
1 'polypeptide(L)'
;MSEVRIEIATKNPSKVKAITEVFKIYFENVSSKGTEVISGVPDQPINEDVFKGAKNRIEFLKKNLEEHNYDYLVSCEGGLINMYGGWYNVQIVTIENKQGEQTTGISQAYPISEEKIPQIIEQGLAKVLDTAFDGKGGMRVLTKNQRTREDFIRESTLMALSGLLNNKTW
;
A
#
# COMPACT_ATOMS: atom_id res chain seq x y z
N MET A 1 3.27 27.31 -9.39
CA MET A 1 2.65 26.47 -8.34
C MET A 1 3.76 25.85 -7.52
N SER A 2 3.58 25.73 -6.20
CA SER A 2 4.56 25.07 -5.33
C SER A 2 4.59 23.57 -5.63
N GLU A 3 5.78 22.99 -5.64
CA GLU A 3 5.98 21.54 -5.74
C GLU A 3 5.35 20.81 -4.55
N VAL A 4 4.67 19.70 -4.80
CA VAL A 4 4.16 18.78 -3.78
C VAL A 4 5.20 17.68 -3.57
N ARG A 5 5.76 17.61 -2.36
CA ARG A 5 6.81 16.63 -2.01
C ARG A 5 6.22 15.44 -1.27
N ILE A 6 6.40 14.23 -1.80
CA ILE A 6 5.90 13.00 -1.21
C ILE A 6 7.05 12.06 -0.84
N GLU A 7 7.06 11.60 0.42
CA GLU A 7 8.01 10.60 0.92
C GLU A 7 7.27 9.28 1.12
N ILE A 8 7.75 8.24 0.43
CA ILE A 8 7.05 6.95 0.30
C ILE A 8 7.89 5.88 1.00
N ALA A 9 7.32 5.17 1.97
CA ALA A 9 7.98 4.17 2.81
C ALA A 9 8.26 2.82 2.09
N THR A 10 8.77 2.89 0.86
CA THR A 10 9.28 1.74 0.09
C THR A 10 10.31 2.20 -0.94
N LYS A 11 11.31 1.35 -1.23
CA LYS A 11 12.21 1.49 -2.39
C LYS A 11 11.72 0.77 -3.65
N ASN A 12 10.59 0.07 -3.59
CA ASN A 12 10.08 -0.64 -4.75
C ASN A 12 9.64 0.37 -5.84
N PRO A 13 10.29 0.37 -7.03
CA PRO A 13 10.05 1.39 -8.05
C PRO A 13 8.63 1.33 -8.62
N SER A 14 8.03 0.14 -8.73
CA SER A 14 6.65 0.00 -9.20
C SER A 14 5.64 0.59 -8.23
N LYS A 15 5.85 0.39 -6.91
CA LYS A 15 5.00 1.00 -5.88
C LYS A 15 5.11 2.53 -5.89
N VAL A 16 6.35 3.04 -5.90
CA VAL A 16 6.61 4.49 -5.96
C VAL A 16 5.93 5.09 -7.17
N LYS A 17 6.14 4.51 -8.36
CA LYS A 17 5.52 4.97 -9.60
C LYS A 17 3.99 4.98 -9.51
N ALA A 18 3.36 3.89 -9.09
CA ALA A 18 1.91 3.78 -8.97
C ALA A 18 1.31 4.83 -8.03
N ILE A 19 1.94 5.08 -6.89
CA ILE A 19 1.52 6.13 -5.94
C ILE A 19 1.67 7.51 -6.56
N THR A 20 2.84 7.81 -7.14
CA THR A 20 3.14 9.11 -7.76
C THR A 20 2.19 9.44 -8.91
N GLU A 21 1.81 8.44 -9.73
CA GLU A 21 0.82 8.62 -10.80
C GLU A 21 -0.53 9.11 -10.28
N VAL A 22 -0.98 8.64 -9.11
CA VAL A 22 -2.24 9.10 -8.51
C VAL A 22 -2.12 10.52 -7.98
N PHE A 23 -1.01 10.87 -7.31
CA PHE A 23 -0.78 12.24 -6.86
C PHE A 23 -0.80 13.24 -8.03
N LYS A 24 -0.25 12.84 -9.20
CA LYS A 24 -0.26 13.66 -10.42
C LYS A 24 -1.64 13.89 -11.04
N ILE A 25 -2.68 13.16 -10.61
CA ILE A 25 -4.06 13.44 -11.01
C ILE A 25 -4.57 14.72 -10.33
N TYR A 26 -4.12 14.98 -9.10
CA TYR A 26 -4.62 16.09 -8.27
C TYR A 26 -3.67 17.28 -8.19
N PHE A 27 -2.38 17.08 -8.50
CA PHE A 27 -1.35 18.09 -8.37
C PHE A 27 -0.48 18.16 -9.63
N GLU A 28 -0.23 19.37 -10.14
CA GLU A 28 0.54 19.57 -11.37
C GLU A 28 2.04 19.27 -11.22
N ASN A 29 2.63 19.63 -10.07
CA ASN A 29 4.06 19.46 -9.81
C ASN A 29 4.27 18.54 -8.58
N VAL A 30 4.67 17.30 -8.81
CA VAL A 30 4.87 16.27 -7.78
C VAL A 30 6.29 15.72 -7.85
N SER A 31 7.01 15.80 -6.72
CA SER A 31 8.30 15.15 -6.50
C SER A 31 8.12 14.04 -5.47
N SER A 32 8.61 12.84 -5.80
CA SER A 32 8.43 11.65 -4.97
C SER A 32 9.74 10.97 -4.67
N LYS A 33 9.96 10.60 -3.41
CA LYS A 33 11.14 9.84 -2.98
C LYS A 33 10.73 8.56 -2.26
N GLY A 34 11.36 7.46 -2.66
CA GLY A 34 11.20 6.15 -2.01
C GLY A 34 12.27 5.95 -0.94
N THR A 35 11.83 5.69 0.28
CA THR A 35 12.69 5.46 1.45
C THR A 35 12.48 4.03 1.96
N GLU A 36 13.58 3.34 2.27
CA GLU A 36 13.51 2.00 2.84
C GLU A 36 13.18 2.08 4.31
N VAL A 37 12.19 1.28 4.73
CA VAL A 37 11.62 1.33 6.06
C VAL A 37 11.29 -0.10 6.51
N ILE A 38 11.48 -0.37 7.80
CA ILE A 38 11.07 -1.62 8.45
C ILE A 38 9.65 -1.43 8.99
N SER A 39 8.74 -2.36 8.69
CA SER A 39 7.33 -2.28 9.13
C SER A 39 7.12 -2.65 10.60
N GLY A 40 8.07 -3.36 11.23
CA GLY A 40 7.95 -3.79 12.62
C GLY A 40 6.87 -4.84 12.85
N VAL A 41 6.39 -5.50 11.79
CA VAL A 41 5.45 -6.63 11.80
C VAL A 41 6.06 -7.78 10.96
N PRO A 42 5.52 -9.02 11.02
CA PRO A 42 6.02 -10.12 10.19
C PRO A 42 6.02 -9.81 8.69
N ASP A 43 6.92 -10.46 7.93
CA ASP A 43 7.06 -10.28 6.48
C ASP A 43 5.79 -10.62 5.69
N GLN A 44 4.94 -11.49 6.24
CA GLN A 44 3.59 -11.72 5.77
C GLN A 44 2.60 -11.10 6.77
N PRO A 45 2.19 -9.84 6.60
CA PRO A 45 1.20 -9.21 7.45
C PRO A 45 -0.16 -9.91 7.34
N ILE A 46 -0.79 -10.14 8.49
CA ILE A 46 -2.10 -10.79 8.63
C ILE A 46 -3.01 -9.93 9.52
N ASN A 47 -4.24 -9.71 9.08
CA ASN A 47 -5.27 -8.97 9.78
C ASN A 47 -4.78 -7.59 10.25
N GLU A 48 -4.68 -7.37 11.56
CA GLU A 48 -4.26 -6.09 12.14
C GLU A 48 -2.82 -5.72 11.75
N ASP A 49 -1.95 -6.70 11.50
CA ASP A 49 -0.55 -6.44 11.17
C ASP A 49 -0.41 -5.66 9.87
N VAL A 50 -1.36 -5.81 8.95
CA VAL A 50 -1.36 -5.06 7.69
C VAL A 50 -1.42 -3.55 8.00
N PHE A 51 -2.36 -3.14 8.85
CA PHE A 51 -2.53 -1.74 9.25
C PHE A 51 -1.45 -1.26 10.21
N LYS A 52 -1.02 -2.11 11.16
CA LYS A 52 0.09 -1.80 12.08
C LYS A 52 1.39 -1.55 11.30
N GLY A 53 1.70 -2.40 10.32
CA GLY A 53 2.87 -2.24 9.45
C GLY A 53 2.84 -0.93 8.67
N ALA A 54 1.70 -0.59 8.06
CA ALA A 54 1.54 0.69 7.35
C ALA A 54 1.71 1.90 8.28
N LYS A 55 1.17 1.86 9.50
CA LYS A 55 1.34 2.93 10.50
C LYS A 55 2.78 3.06 10.97
N ASN A 56 3.42 1.95 11.32
CA ASN A 56 4.81 1.93 11.77
C ASN A 56 5.75 2.51 10.70
N ARG A 57 5.46 2.25 9.42
CA ARG A 57 6.21 2.82 8.30
C ARG A 57 6.11 4.35 8.24
N ILE A 58 4.92 4.91 8.42
CA ILE A 58 4.72 6.37 8.48
C ILE A 58 5.48 6.96 9.67
N GLU A 59 5.34 6.36 10.86
CA GLU A 59 6.01 6.82 12.07
C GLU A 59 7.55 6.75 11.95
N PHE A 60 8.08 5.76 11.25
CA PHE A 60 9.51 5.72 10.95
C PHE A 60 9.93 6.91 10.06
N LEU A 61 9.18 7.24 9.00
CA LEU A 61 9.50 8.39 8.16
C LEU A 61 9.48 9.69 8.98
N LYS A 62 8.46 9.91 9.80
CA LYS A 62 8.33 11.10 10.67
C LYS A 62 9.53 11.29 11.58
N LYS A 63 10.02 10.20 12.18
CA LYS A 63 11.16 10.24 13.11
C LYS A 63 12.50 10.52 12.42
N ASN A 64 12.63 10.24 11.13
CA ASN A 64 13.91 10.27 10.41
C ASN A 64 13.97 11.39 9.34
N LEU A 65 12.89 12.14 9.15
CA LEU A 65 12.82 13.27 8.22
C LEU A 65 12.60 14.55 9.01
N GLU A 66 13.27 15.63 8.61
CA GLU A 66 13.02 16.95 9.20
C GLU A 66 11.60 17.42 8.82
N GLU A 67 10.90 17.99 9.79
CA GLU A 67 9.61 18.64 9.57
C GLU A 67 9.75 19.72 8.49
N HIS A 68 8.75 19.85 7.61
CA HIS A 68 8.72 20.74 6.44
C HIS A 68 9.51 20.30 5.19
N ASN A 69 10.17 19.13 5.18
CA ASN A 69 10.79 18.58 3.97
C ASN A 69 9.84 17.78 3.07
N TYR A 70 8.61 17.54 3.52
CA TYR A 70 7.57 16.82 2.79
C TYR A 70 6.19 17.48 2.99
N ASP A 71 5.28 17.25 2.05
CA ASP A 71 3.86 17.60 2.16
C ASP A 71 3.00 16.39 2.52
N TYR A 72 3.42 15.20 2.08
CA TYR A 72 2.75 13.93 2.39
C TYR A 72 3.76 12.82 2.70
N LEU A 73 3.39 11.98 3.67
CA LEU A 73 4.01 10.69 3.93
C LEU A 73 3.09 9.58 3.46
N VAL A 74 3.63 8.60 2.75
CA VAL A 74 2.85 7.50 2.18
C VAL A 74 3.46 6.16 2.53
N SER A 75 2.63 5.21 2.97
CA SER A 75 3.02 3.81 3.13
C SER A 75 2.09 2.91 2.32
N CYS A 76 2.61 1.78 1.85
CA CYS A 76 1.85 0.80 1.08
C CYS A 76 2.18 -0.62 1.54
N GLU A 77 1.25 -1.23 2.28
CA GLU A 77 1.42 -2.56 2.85
C GLU A 77 0.47 -3.55 2.16
N GLY A 78 1.01 -4.71 1.80
CA GLY A 78 0.22 -5.81 1.27
C GLY A 78 0.08 -6.88 2.35
N GLY A 79 -1.07 -7.52 2.45
CA GLY A 79 -1.27 -8.55 3.46
C GLY A 79 -2.55 -9.34 3.26
N LEU A 80 -2.79 -10.28 4.18
CA LEU A 80 -4.02 -11.07 4.20
C LEU A 80 -4.97 -10.53 5.27
N ILE A 81 -6.25 -10.45 4.95
CA ILE A 81 -7.31 -10.13 5.92
C ILE A 81 -8.33 -11.25 5.87
N ASN A 82 -8.69 -11.78 7.04
CA ASN A 82 -9.87 -12.61 7.20
C ASN A 82 -11.09 -11.71 7.42
N MET A 83 -12.06 -11.76 6.52
CA MET A 83 -13.31 -11.02 6.62
C MET A 83 -14.49 -11.98 6.46
N TYR A 84 -15.34 -12.07 7.47
CA TYR A 84 -16.53 -12.94 7.48
C TYR A 84 -16.23 -14.40 7.13
N GLY A 85 -15.09 -14.93 7.61
CA GLY A 85 -14.65 -16.30 7.36
C GLY A 85 -13.90 -16.49 6.02
N GLY A 86 -13.90 -15.50 5.13
CA GLY A 86 -13.13 -15.54 3.88
C GLY A 86 -11.76 -14.90 4.02
N TRP A 87 -10.76 -15.43 3.34
CA TRP A 87 -9.42 -14.84 3.27
C TRP A 87 -9.21 -14.04 2.00
N TYR A 88 -8.67 -12.84 2.15
CA TYR A 88 -8.47 -11.90 1.05
C TYR A 88 -7.08 -11.31 1.09
N ASN A 89 -6.43 -11.22 -0.06
CA ASN A 89 -5.25 -10.39 -0.19
C ASN A 89 -5.65 -8.96 -0.56
N VAL A 90 -5.06 -7.99 0.12
CA VAL A 90 -5.27 -6.56 -0.10
C VAL A 90 -3.94 -5.83 -0.27
N GLN A 91 -3.99 -4.66 -0.91
CA GLN A 91 -3.01 -3.60 -0.68
C GLN A 91 -3.72 -2.47 0.07
N ILE A 92 -3.14 -2.03 1.19
CA ILE A 92 -3.55 -0.81 1.86
C ILE A 92 -2.54 0.28 1.58
N VAL A 93 -3.04 1.50 1.40
CA VAL A 93 -2.21 2.70 1.28
C VAL A 93 -2.66 3.67 2.36
N THR A 94 -1.72 4.09 3.19
CA THR A 94 -1.94 5.04 4.25
C THR A 94 -1.19 6.32 3.90
N ILE A 95 -1.88 7.46 4.01
CA ILE A 95 -1.32 8.78 3.71
C ILE A 95 -1.51 9.67 4.93
N GLU A 96 -0.44 10.34 5.35
CA GLU A 96 -0.46 11.42 6.34
C GLU A 96 -0.05 12.73 5.67
N ASN A 97 -0.82 13.80 5.83
CA ASN A 97 -0.44 15.13 5.33
C ASN A 97 0.46 15.87 6.34
N LYS A 98 1.03 17.01 5.94
CA LYS A 98 1.87 17.85 6.82
C LYS A 98 1.17 18.42 8.05
N GLN A 99 -0.16 18.35 8.13
CA GLN A 99 -0.95 18.70 9.31
C GLN A 99 -1.08 17.53 10.30
N GLY A 100 -0.52 16.36 9.97
CA GLY A 100 -0.63 15.14 10.77
C GLY A 100 -1.96 14.40 10.58
N GLU A 101 -2.77 14.78 9.60
CA GLU A 101 -4.03 14.11 9.32
C GLU A 101 -3.81 12.88 8.47
N GLN A 102 -4.34 11.75 8.93
CA GLN A 102 -4.12 10.45 8.29
C GLN A 102 -5.40 9.88 7.70
N THR A 103 -5.30 9.24 6.54
CA THR A 103 -6.34 8.39 5.94
C THR A 103 -5.73 7.10 5.41
N THR A 104 -6.59 6.11 5.19
CA THR A 104 -6.19 4.82 4.59
C THR A 104 -7.20 4.42 3.52
N GLY A 105 -6.69 4.04 2.36
CA GLY A 105 -7.45 3.39 1.31
C GLY A 105 -7.11 1.90 1.26
N ILE A 106 -8.12 1.10 0.96
CA ILE A 106 -8.01 -0.35 0.78
C ILE A 106 -8.40 -0.69 -0.65
N SER A 107 -7.62 -1.59 -1.28
CA SER A 107 -7.91 -2.07 -2.63
C SER A 107 -9.16 -2.93 -2.65
N GLN A 108 -9.70 -3.23 -3.84
CA GLN A 108 -10.89 -4.08 -4.00
C GLN A 108 -10.79 -5.50 -3.38
N ALA A 109 -9.57 -5.91 -2.99
CA ALA A 109 -9.25 -7.22 -2.44
C ALA A 109 -9.46 -8.36 -3.45
N TYR A 110 -8.77 -9.48 -3.29
CA TYR A 110 -9.07 -10.69 -4.05
C TYR A 110 -9.00 -11.92 -3.15
N PRO A 111 -9.88 -12.91 -3.39
CA PRO A 111 -9.99 -14.07 -2.52
C PRO A 111 -8.75 -14.95 -2.63
N ILE A 112 -8.37 -15.54 -1.50
CA ILE A 112 -7.36 -16.59 -1.39
C ILE A 112 -8.04 -17.85 -0.90
N SER A 113 -7.77 -18.98 -1.56
CA SER A 113 -8.28 -20.29 -1.14
C SER A 113 -7.82 -20.61 0.28
N GLU A 114 -8.76 -21.01 1.15
CA GLU A 114 -8.49 -21.32 2.55
C GLU A 114 -7.43 -22.43 2.71
N GLU A 115 -7.41 -23.40 1.79
CA GLU A 115 -6.42 -24.49 1.75
C GLU A 115 -4.96 -23.99 1.62
N LYS A 116 -4.75 -22.81 1.04
CA LYS A 116 -3.41 -22.22 0.83
C LYS A 116 -2.94 -21.42 2.04
N ILE A 117 -3.82 -21.08 2.98
CA ILE A 117 -3.51 -20.18 4.08
C ILE A 117 -2.39 -20.71 4.98
N PRO A 118 -2.39 -21.98 5.43
CA PRO A 118 -1.28 -22.50 6.24
C PRO A 118 0.08 -22.35 5.53
N GLN A 119 0.13 -22.65 4.23
CA GLN A 119 1.34 -22.51 3.43
C GLN A 119 1.76 -21.05 3.25
N ILE A 120 0.81 -20.13 3.07
CA ILE A 120 1.09 -18.69 2.92
C ILE A 120 1.62 -18.10 4.22
N ILE A 121 1.06 -18.51 5.37
CA ILE A 121 1.53 -18.06 6.69
C ILE A 121 2.99 -18.49 6.91
N GLU A 122 3.34 -19.72 6.52
CA GLU A 122 4.69 -20.25 6.69
C GLU A 122 5.70 -19.66 5.67
N GLN A 123 5.31 -19.55 4.40
CA GLN A 123 6.24 -19.34 3.28
C GLN A 123 6.15 -17.95 2.64
N GLY A 124 5.11 -17.18 2.98
CA GLY A 124 4.78 -15.91 2.37
C GLY A 124 3.97 -16.04 1.09
N LEU A 125 3.03 -15.11 0.89
CA LEU A 125 2.09 -15.12 -0.24
C LEU A 125 2.82 -15.09 -1.58
N ALA A 126 3.82 -14.24 -1.72
CA ALA A 126 4.57 -14.08 -2.97
C ALA A 126 5.14 -15.42 -3.45
N LYS A 127 5.82 -16.16 -2.56
CA LYS A 127 6.42 -17.46 -2.89
C LYS A 127 5.38 -18.51 -3.26
N VAL A 128 4.29 -18.59 -2.50
CA VAL A 128 3.20 -19.55 -2.77
C VAL A 128 2.52 -19.26 -4.11
N LEU A 129 2.23 -17.99 -4.39
CA LEU A 129 1.58 -17.60 -5.64
C LEU A 129 2.54 -17.69 -6.84
N ASP A 130 3.82 -17.34 -6.68
CA ASP A 130 4.81 -17.49 -7.74
C ASP A 130 4.96 -18.96 -8.16
N THR A 131 4.95 -19.88 -7.19
CA THR A 131 4.96 -21.33 -7.47
C THR A 131 3.68 -21.78 -8.18
N ALA A 132 2.51 -21.27 -7.76
CA ALA A 132 1.23 -21.65 -8.35
C ALA A 132 1.00 -21.06 -9.75
N PHE A 133 1.70 -19.98 -10.11
CA PHE A 133 1.42 -19.17 -11.29
C PHE A 133 2.65 -18.92 -12.18
N ASP A 134 3.71 -19.71 -12.05
CA ASP A 134 4.97 -19.59 -12.80
C ASP A 134 5.58 -18.17 -12.77
N GLY A 135 5.50 -17.49 -11.62
CA GLY A 135 6.00 -16.12 -11.45
C GLY A 135 5.25 -15.05 -12.26
N LYS A 136 4.09 -15.36 -12.85
CA LYS A 136 3.30 -14.41 -13.67
C LYS A 136 2.53 -13.38 -12.83
N GLY A 137 2.65 -13.44 -11.49
CA GLY A 137 1.95 -12.60 -10.54
C GLY A 137 0.50 -13.03 -10.34
N GLY A 138 0.10 -13.32 -9.10
CA GLY A 138 -1.19 -13.96 -8.83
C GLY A 138 -2.40 -13.18 -9.33
N MET A 139 -2.43 -11.86 -9.11
CA MET A 139 -3.55 -11.02 -9.55
C MET A 139 -3.69 -10.98 -11.07
N ARG A 140 -2.57 -10.92 -11.79
CA ARG A 140 -2.55 -10.92 -13.25
C ARG A 140 -3.10 -12.21 -13.82
N VAL A 141 -2.74 -13.36 -13.22
CA VAL A 141 -3.28 -14.66 -13.63
C VAL A 141 -4.76 -14.80 -13.28
N LEU A 142 -5.14 -14.50 -12.04
CA LEU A 142 -6.53 -14.64 -11.55
C LEU A 142 -7.52 -13.78 -12.36
N THR A 143 -7.08 -12.58 -12.77
CA THR A 143 -7.93 -11.65 -13.52
C THR A 143 -7.76 -11.74 -15.03
N LYS A 144 -7.02 -12.72 -15.57
CA LYS A 144 -6.72 -12.83 -17.01
C LYS A 144 -6.16 -11.52 -17.60
N ASN A 145 -5.15 -10.97 -16.93
CA ASN A 145 -4.47 -9.70 -17.25
C ASN A 145 -5.32 -8.43 -17.15
N GLN A 146 -6.52 -8.49 -16.57
CA GLN A 146 -7.37 -7.28 -16.43
C GLN A 146 -6.94 -6.39 -15.26
N ARG A 147 -6.22 -6.96 -14.28
CA ARG A 147 -5.66 -6.23 -13.13
C ARG A 147 -4.25 -6.68 -12.78
N THR A 148 -3.51 -5.73 -12.23
CA THR A 148 -2.14 -5.85 -11.71
C THR A 148 -2.09 -5.35 -10.27
N ARG A 149 -1.01 -5.68 -9.56
CA ARG A 149 -0.79 -5.18 -8.20
C ARG A 149 -0.77 -3.65 -8.16
N GLU A 150 -0.18 -3.05 -9.18
CA GLU A 150 -0.07 -1.60 -9.35
C GLU A 150 -1.46 -0.97 -9.48
N ASP A 151 -2.42 -1.62 -10.15
CA ASP A 151 -3.81 -1.13 -10.21
C ASP A 151 -4.43 -1.03 -8.81
N PHE A 152 -4.25 -2.06 -7.98
CA PHE A 152 -4.74 -2.05 -6.60
C PHE A 152 -4.06 -0.99 -5.74
N ILE A 153 -2.77 -0.73 -5.96
CA ILE A 153 -2.06 0.35 -5.28
C ILE A 153 -2.61 1.71 -5.74
N ARG A 154 -2.89 1.90 -7.03
CA ARG A 154 -3.48 3.14 -7.55
C ARG A 154 -4.87 3.38 -6.95
N GLU A 155 -5.72 2.35 -6.91
CA GLU A 155 -7.05 2.40 -6.30
C GLU A 155 -6.99 2.74 -4.80
N SER A 156 -6.13 2.06 -4.03
CA SER A 156 -5.94 2.37 -2.60
C SER A 156 -5.39 3.78 -2.38
N THR A 157 -4.44 4.23 -3.20
CA THR A 157 -3.87 5.58 -3.10
C THR A 157 -4.94 6.63 -3.39
N LEU A 158 -5.77 6.40 -4.41
CA LEU A 158 -6.85 7.28 -4.81
C LEU A 158 -7.84 7.48 -3.66
N MET A 159 -8.25 6.39 -3.01
CA MET A 159 -9.21 6.43 -1.91
C MET A 159 -8.63 7.11 -0.67
N ALA A 160 -7.37 6.83 -0.31
CA ALA A 160 -6.70 7.52 0.80
C ALA A 160 -6.62 9.03 0.53
N LEU A 161 -6.06 9.42 -0.61
CA LEU A 161 -5.83 10.82 -0.95
C LEU A 161 -7.15 11.60 -1.05
N SER A 162 -8.19 10.99 -1.62
CA SER A 162 -9.53 11.59 -1.68
C SER A 162 -10.08 11.91 -0.30
N GLY A 163 -9.86 11.04 0.70
CA GLY A 163 -10.27 11.31 2.08
C GLY A 163 -9.61 12.56 2.67
N LEU A 164 -8.32 12.79 2.40
CA LEU A 164 -7.61 13.98 2.87
C LEU A 164 -8.03 15.24 2.13
N LEU A 165 -8.10 15.18 0.80
CA LEU A 165 -8.45 16.32 -0.04
C LEU A 165 -9.87 16.86 0.23
N ASN A 166 -10.74 16.02 0.78
CA ASN A 166 -12.12 16.38 1.11
C ASN A 166 -12.36 16.48 2.62
N ASN A 167 -11.31 16.71 3.42
CA ASN A 167 -11.38 16.91 4.87
C ASN A 167 -12.17 15.83 5.63
N LYS A 168 -12.14 14.57 5.14
CA LYS A 168 -12.88 13.44 5.71
C LYS A 168 -14.36 13.75 5.94
N THR A 169 -14.99 14.44 4.99
CA THR A 169 -16.40 14.83 5.07
C THR A 169 -17.39 13.66 4.97
N TRP A 170 -16.91 12.43 4.77
CA TRP A 170 -17.67 11.18 4.74
C TRP A 170 -16.93 10.05 5.46
#